data_AF-A0A519GFT9-F1
#
_entry.id   AF-A0A519GFT9-F1
#
_cell.length_a   1.000
_cell.length_b   1.000
_cell.length_c   1.000
_cell.angle_alpha   90.00
_cell.angle_beta   90.00
_cell.angle_gamma   90.00
#
_symmetry.space_group_name_H-M   'P 1'
#
loop_
_entity.id
_entity.type
_entity.pdbx_description
1 polymer ?
#
loop_
_entity_poly.entity_id
_entity_poly.type
_entity_poly.pdbx_seq_one_letter_code
_entity_poly.pdbx_strand_id
1 'polypeptide(L)'
;MEISRLQPAGLVRSPAFSHVAVVPAGATTIYLGGQNGVDESGAVVSDDAAEQSVRAIDNAEVALVAAGASLADVVQWTVLIADGADLRAAYGAIAPRLATGGSPPLVTAARVAGLGVPGALIEVSAIAAVVPG
;
A
#
# COMPACT_ATOMS: atom_id res chain seq x y z
N MET A 1 18.27 13.75 7.70
CA MET A 1 17.64 13.99 6.39
C MET A 1 16.24 13.39 6.42
N GLU A 2 15.28 13.89 5.65
CA GLU A 2 13.89 13.42 5.75
C GLU A 2 13.35 13.03 4.38
N ILE A 3 12.46 12.04 4.35
CA ILE A 3 11.70 11.69 3.15
C ILE A 3 10.62 12.76 2.97
N SER A 4 10.62 13.46 1.84
CA SER A 4 9.60 14.48 1.55
C SER A 4 8.57 13.93 0.58
N ARG A 5 7.29 14.30 0.78
CA ARG A 5 6.17 13.98 -0.10
C ARG A 5 5.49 15.28 -0.51
N LEU A 6 5.33 15.51 -1.81
CA LEU A 6 4.97 16.81 -2.37
C LEU A 6 3.63 16.75 -3.10
N GLN A 7 2.86 17.82 -2.93
CA GLN A 7 1.64 18.12 -3.69
C GLN A 7 1.80 19.51 -4.33
N PRO A 8 2.47 19.59 -5.50
CA PRO A 8 2.85 20.86 -6.11
C PRO A 8 1.63 21.62 -6.66
N ALA A 9 1.77 22.95 -6.77
CA ALA A 9 0.78 23.77 -7.45
C ALA A 9 0.60 23.34 -8.91
N GLY A 10 -0.64 23.43 -9.42
CA GLY A 10 -0.99 22.98 -10.77
C GLY A 10 -1.47 21.53 -10.86
N LEU A 11 -1.40 20.76 -9.76
CA LEU A 11 -1.97 19.42 -9.66
C LEU A 11 -3.05 19.35 -8.56
N VAL A 12 -3.87 18.29 -8.62
CA VAL A 12 -4.93 18.04 -7.62
C VAL A 12 -4.31 17.89 -6.23
N ARG A 13 -4.84 18.60 -5.24
CA ARG A 13 -4.49 18.39 -3.82
C ARG A 13 -5.38 17.29 -3.23
N SER A 14 -4.78 16.28 -2.61
CA SER A 14 -5.48 15.09 -2.14
C SER A 14 -5.09 14.73 -0.70
N PRO A 15 -6.05 14.41 0.18
CA PRO A 15 -5.74 13.84 1.50
C PRO A 15 -5.32 12.36 1.41
N ALA A 16 -5.52 11.71 0.26
CA ALA A 16 -5.31 10.28 0.08
C ALA A 16 -3.95 9.92 -0.55
N PHE A 17 -3.33 10.85 -1.30
CA PHE A 17 -2.05 10.59 -1.97
C PHE A 17 -1.24 11.86 -2.21
N SER A 18 0.08 11.71 -2.33
CA SER A 18 1.00 12.74 -2.82
C SER A 18 1.45 12.44 -4.25
N HIS A 19 1.95 13.44 -4.97
CA HIS A 19 2.36 13.30 -6.38
C HIS A 19 3.82 12.89 -6.55
N VAL A 20 4.70 13.32 -5.63
CA VAL A 20 6.15 13.10 -5.71
C VAL A 20 6.68 12.75 -4.33
N ALA A 21 7.60 11.79 -4.25
CA ALA A 21 8.40 11.53 -3.06
C ALA A 21 9.88 11.72 -3.38
N VAL A 22 10.61 12.35 -2.47
CA VAL A 22 12.07 12.46 -2.54
C VAL A 22 12.65 11.69 -1.36
N VAL A 23 13.35 10.60 -1.68
CA VAL A 23 14.11 9.81 -0.71
C VAL A 23 15.55 10.35 -0.69
N PRO A 24 16.05 10.82 0.46
CA PRO A 24 17.38 11.43 0.54
C PRO A 24 18.49 10.39 0.38
N ALA A 25 19.69 10.86 0.02
CA ALA A 25 20.89 10.02 0.04
C ALA A 25 21.13 9.44 1.44
N GLY A 26 21.62 8.20 1.51
CA GLY A 26 21.86 7.50 2.76
C GLY A 26 20.64 6.82 3.38
N ALA A 27 19.44 6.98 2.82
CA ALA A 27 18.28 6.17 3.21
C ALA A 27 18.37 4.75 2.62
N THR A 28 17.81 3.78 3.34
CA THR A 28 17.61 2.42 2.84
C THR A 28 16.24 2.35 2.16
N THR A 29 16.22 1.92 0.90
CA THR A 29 14.98 1.69 0.15
C THR A 29 14.60 0.20 0.22
N ILE A 30 13.34 -0.07 0.51
CA ILE A 30 12.78 -1.42 0.69
C ILE A 30 11.73 -1.63 -0.39
N TYR A 31 11.85 -2.75 -1.12
CA TYR A 31 10.90 -3.15 -2.15
C TYR A 31 10.06 -4.31 -1.62
N LEU A 32 8.75 -4.10 -1.54
CA LEU A 32 7.78 -5.05 -1.03
C LEU A 32 6.99 -5.65 -2.19
N GLY A 33 7.11 -6.97 -2.37
CA GLY A 33 6.36 -7.74 -3.37
C GLY A 33 4.86 -7.78 -3.07
N GLY A 34 4.05 -8.12 -4.08
CA GLY A 34 2.59 -8.17 -3.99
C GLY A 34 2.07 -9.00 -2.81
N GLN A 35 1.14 -8.42 -2.05
CA GLN A 35 0.42 -9.06 -0.96
C GLN A 35 -1.07 -9.12 -1.30
N ASN A 36 -1.64 -10.31 -1.24
CA ASN A 36 -3.08 -10.54 -1.36
C ASN A 36 -3.71 -10.74 0.03
N GLY A 37 -5.04 -10.81 0.08
CA GLY A 37 -5.80 -11.20 1.27
C GLY A 37 -5.73 -12.72 1.54
N VAL A 38 -4.53 -13.25 1.72
CA VAL A 38 -4.27 -14.69 1.95
C VAL A 38 -3.68 -14.96 3.32
N ASP A 39 -3.87 -16.18 3.82
CA ASP A 39 -3.19 -16.68 5.00
C ASP A 39 -1.77 -17.21 4.73
N GLU A 40 -1.09 -17.74 5.75
CA GLU A 40 0.27 -18.29 5.65
C GLU A 40 0.37 -19.54 4.75
N SER A 41 -0.76 -20.21 4.49
CA SER A 41 -0.83 -21.33 3.55
C SER A 41 -1.04 -20.85 2.10
N GLY A 42 -1.31 -19.56 1.90
CA GLY A 42 -1.66 -18.96 0.61
C GLY A 42 -3.15 -19.05 0.27
N ALA A 43 -4.00 -19.47 1.22
CA ALA A 43 -5.44 -19.53 1.01
C ALA A 43 -6.09 -18.16 1.22
N VAL A 44 -7.02 -17.78 0.33
CA VAL A 44 -7.79 -16.53 0.47
C VAL A 44 -8.64 -16.59 1.73
N VAL A 45 -8.58 -15.53 2.55
CA VAL A 45 -9.20 -15.53 3.88
C VAL A 45 -10.70 -15.28 3.88
N SER A 46 -11.24 -14.69 2.81
CA SER A 46 -12.63 -14.23 2.72
C SER A 46 -13.04 -13.97 1.28
N ASP A 47 -14.33 -14.04 0.97
CA ASP A 47 -14.91 -13.53 -0.29
C ASP A 47 -15.29 -12.04 -0.22
N ASP A 48 -15.10 -11.40 0.94
CA ASP A 48 -15.32 -9.98 1.14
C ASP A 48 -14.06 -9.13 0.84
N ALA A 49 -14.25 -8.08 0.05
CA ALA A 49 -13.15 -7.22 -0.39
C ALA A 49 -12.53 -6.39 0.74
N ALA A 50 -13.32 -6.00 1.76
CA ALA A 50 -12.81 -5.27 2.92
C ALA A 50 -11.94 -6.19 3.79
N GLU A 51 -12.39 -7.41 4.07
CA GLU A 51 -11.62 -8.41 4.84
C GLU A 51 -10.31 -8.79 4.14
N GLN A 52 -10.36 -9.04 2.83
CA GLN A 52 -9.14 -9.27 2.05
C GLN A 52 -8.19 -8.07 2.05
N SER A 53 -8.71 -6.84 2.01
CA SER A 53 -7.88 -5.63 2.02
C SER A 53 -7.15 -5.44 3.35
N VAL A 54 -7.86 -5.66 4.46
CA VAL A 54 -7.23 -5.64 5.80
C VAL A 54 -6.11 -6.68 5.86
N ARG A 55 -6.39 -7.91 5.41
CA ARG A 55 -5.39 -8.97 5.42
C ARG A 55 -4.18 -8.68 4.53
N ALA A 56 -4.39 -8.12 3.34
CA ALA A 56 -3.30 -7.73 2.44
C ALA A 56 -2.37 -6.68 3.07
N ILE A 57 -2.93 -5.72 3.82
CA ILE A 57 -2.14 -4.74 4.58
C ILE A 57 -1.44 -5.38 5.78
N ASP A 58 -2.06 -6.32 6.50
CA ASP A 58 -1.39 -7.06 7.57
C ASP A 58 -0.18 -7.85 7.05
N ASN A 59 -0.34 -8.53 5.91
CA ASN A 59 0.76 -9.24 5.26
C ASN A 59 1.88 -8.27 4.83
N ALA A 60 1.52 -7.08 4.34
CA ALA A 60 2.51 -6.05 4.01
C ALA A 60 3.25 -5.52 5.24
N GLU A 61 2.55 -5.35 6.37
CA GLU A 61 3.16 -4.94 7.65
C GLU A 61 4.16 -6.01 8.15
N VAL A 62 3.81 -7.29 8.07
CA VAL A 62 4.73 -8.40 8.41
C VAL A 62 6.00 -8.34 7.54
N ALA A 63 5.86 -8.12 6.23
CA ALA A 63 6.99 -8.01 5.32
C ALA A 63 7.87 -6.79 5.61
N LEU A 64 7.29 -5.64 5.94
CA LEU A 64 8.02 -4.43 6.31
C LEU A 64 8.78 -4.62 7.62
N VAL A 65 8.15 -5.24 8.63
CA VAL A 65 8.77 -5.51 9.94
C VAL A 65 10.00 -6.40 9.79
N ALA A 66 9.96 -7.39 8.89
CA ALA A 66 11.12 -8.23 8.58
C ALA A 66 12.32 -7.44 8.02
N ALA A 67 12.07 -6.27 7.42
CA ALA A 67 13.08 -5.34 6.93
C ALA A 67 13.39 -4.17 7.90
N GLY A 68 12.84 -4.19 9.12
CA GLY A 68 13.01 -3.12 10.11
C GLY A 68 12.23 -1.84 9.79
N ALA A 69 11.15 -1.94 9.01
CA ALA A 69 10.29 -0.82 8.64
C ALA A 69 8.84 -1.04 9.11
N SER A 70 8.01 -0.03 8.93
CA SER A 70 6.59 0.00 9.26
C SER A 70 5.77 0.56 8.10
N LEU A 71 4.43 0.50 8.20
CA LEU A 71 3.54 1.13 7.23
C LEU A 71 3.76 2.65 7.09
N ALA A 72 4.30 3.32 8.12
CA ALA A 72 4.61 4.74 8.08
C ALA A 72 5.77 5.08 7.12
N ASP A 73 6.67 4.12 6.91
CA ASP A 73 7.85 4.25 6.05
C ASP A 73 7.53 4.04 4.57
N VAL A 74 6.31 3.62 4.23
CA VAL A 74 5.89 3.41 2.84
C VAL A 74 5.89 4.74 2.08
N VAL A 75 6.64 4.80 0.99
CA VAL A 75 6.71 5.97 0.11
C VAL A 75 5.72 5.89 -1.03
N GLN A 76 5.43 4.68 -1.53
CA GLN A 76 4.50 4.45 -2.62
C GLN A 76 3.77 3.11 -2.46
N TRP A 77 2.47 3.14 -2.70
CA TRP A 77 1.64 1.96 -2.91
C TRP A 77 1.31 1.76 -4.38
N THR A 78 1.28 0.50 -4.81
CA THR A 78 0.54 0.06 -5.99
C THR A 78 -0.62 -0.81 -5.53
N VAL A 79 -1.82 -0.51 -5.99
CA VAL A 79 -3.06 -1.18 -5.58
C VAL A 79 -3.76 -1.73 -6.81
N LEU A 80 -3.83 -3.05 -6.93
CA LEU A 80 -4.56 -3.73 -8.00
C LEU A 80 -5.84 -4.31 -7.42
N ILE A 81 -6.96 -4.05 -8.09
CA ILE A 81 -8.28 -4.48 -7.64
C ILE A 81 -8.90 -5.30 -8.75
N ALA A 82 -9.28 -6.54 -8.43
CA ALA A 82 -9.90 -7.43 -9.40
C ALA A 82 -11.24 -6.86 -9.88
N ASP A 83 -11.59 -7.14 -11.12
CA ASP A 83 -12.88 -6.75 -11.67
C ASP A 83 -14.02 -7.41 -10.87
N GLY A 84 -15.11 -6.68 -10.69
CA GLY A 84 -16.23 -7.08 -9.82
C GLY A 84 -16.01 -6.89 -8.32
N ALA A 85 -14.79 -6.61 -7.84
CA ALA A 85 -14.57 -6.32 -6.42
C ALA A 85 -15.15 -4.95 -6.01
N ASP A 86 -15.70 -4.87 -4.79
CA ASP A 86 -16.18 -3.61 -4.21
C ASP A 86 -15.00 -2.73 -3.77
N LEU A 87 -14.59 -1.83 -4.66
CA LEU A 87 -13.55 -0.82 -4.43
C LEU A 87 -13.83 0.04 -3.17
N ARG A 88 -15.10 0.38 -2.91
CA ARG A 88 -15.44 1.26 -1.77
C ARG A 88 -15.25 0.51 -0.46
N ALA A 89 -15.65 -0.77 -0.42
CA ALA A 89 -15.40 -1.63 0.73
C ALA A 89 -13.90 -1.85 0.95
N ALA A 90 -13.18 -2.24 -0.11
CA ALA A 90 -11.74 -2.47 -0.07
C ALA A 90 -10.95 -1.26 0.46
N TYR A 91 -11.15 -0.09 -0.15
CA TYR A 91 -10.44 1.12 0.26
C TYR A 91 -10.90 1.62 1.63
N GLY A 92 -12.21 1.58 1.91
CA GLY A 92 -12.77 2.06 3.18
C GLY A 92 -12.22 1.32 4.40
N ALA A 93 -11.90 0.03 4.26
CA ALA A 93 -11.36 -0.79 5.34
C ALA A 93 -9.92 -0.41 5.74
N ILE A 94 -9.12 0.09 4.80
CA ILE A 94 -7.69 0.32 5.01
C ILE A 94 -7.29 1.80 5.03
N ALA A 95 -8.13 2.71 4.53
CA ALA A 95 -7.83 4.14 4.49
C ALA A 95 -7.34 4.73 5.83
N PRO A 96 -7.88 4.34 7.01
CA PRO A 96 -7.37 4.82 8.30
C PRO A 96 -5.95 4.34 8.62
N ARG A 97 -5.56 3.14 8.16
CA ARG A 97 -4.21 2.56 8.39
C ARG A 97 -3.16 3.13 7.45
N LEU A 98 -3.59 3.58 6.26
CA LEU A 98 -2.71 4.21 5.28
C LEU A 98 -2.51 5.71 5.53
N ALA A 99 -3.31 6.31 6.40
CA ALA A 99 -3.24 7.73 6.74
C ALA A 99 -2.01 8.02 7.63
N THR A 100 -0.87 8.33 7.00
CA THR A 100 0.30 8.88 7.69
C THR A 100 0.11 10.39 7.87
N GLY A 101 0.16 10.88 9.10
CA GLY A 101 -0.14 12.28 9.46
C GLY A 101 0.41 13.33 8.48
N GLY A 102 -0.49 14.08 7.85
CA GLY A 102 -0.21 15.27 7.04
C GLY A 102 0.34 15.05 5.62
N SER A 103 1.09 13.97 5.38
CA SER A 103 1.78 13.71 4.11
C SER A 103 1.50 12.29 3.62
N PRO A 104 0.41 12.02 2.89
CA PRO A 104 0.07 10.67 2.41
C PRO A 104 1.12 10.14 1.40
N PRO A 105 1.28 8.81 1.27
CA PRO A 105 2.20 8.18 0.31
C PRO A 105 1.78 8.46 -1.15
N LEU A 106 2.63 8.08 -2.10
CA LEU A 106 2.23 7.99 -3.50
C LEU A 106 1.32 6.79 -3.68
N VAL A 107 0.38 6.87 -4.63
CA VAL A 107 -0.54 5.77 -4.92
C VAL A 107 -0.70 5.63 -6.43
N THR A 108 -0.45 4.43 -6.93
CA THR A 108 -0.94 3.97 -8.24
C THR A 108 -2.02 2.94 -8.00
N ALA A 109 -3.17 3.07 -8.67
CA ALA A 109 -4.26 2.13 -8.54
C ALA A 109 -4.84 1.75 -9.91
N ALA A 110 -5.20 0.48 -10.07
CA ALA A 110 -5.82 -0.02 -11.29
C ALA A 110 -6.87 -1.08 -10.98
N ARG A 111 -7.95 -1.08 -11.77
CA ARG A 111 -8.82 -2.25 -11.90
C ARG A 111 -8.19 -3.20 -12.91
N VAL A 112 -8.12 -4.47 -12.57
CA VAL A 112 -7.50 -5.53 -13.39
C VAL A 112 -8.49 -6.67 -13.60
N ALA A 113 -8.37 -7.42 -14.69
CA ALA A 113 -9.29 -8.53 -14.99
C ALA A 113 -9.23 -9.67 -13.95
N GLY A 114 -8.13 -9.78 -13.22
CA GLY A 114 -7.91 -10.78 -12.17
C GLY A 114 -6.49 -10.67 -11.60
N LEU A 115 -6.24 -11.45 -10.55
CA LEU A 115 -4.96 -11.50 -9.83
C LEU A 115 -4.33 -12.90 -9.94
N GLY A 116 -3.06 -13.02 -9.56
CA GLY A 116 -2.33 -14.29 -9.65
C GLY A 116 -2.90 -15.38 -8.73
N VAL A 117 -3.43 -14.99 -7.57
CA VAL A 117 -4.07 -15.92 -6.63
C VAL A 117 -5.56 -16.06 -6.96
N PRO A 118 -6.07 -17.26 -7.26
CA PRO A 118 -7.49 -17.48 -7.49
C PRO A 118 -8.34 -17.04 -6.29
N GLY A 119 -9.38 -16.24 -6.54
CA GLY A 119 -10.27 -15.70 -5.51
C GLY A 119 -9.76 -14.43 -4.82
N ALA A 120 -8.52 -13.99 -5.09
CA ALA A 120 -8.06 -12.70 -4.60
C ALA A 120 -8.78 -11.55 -5.30
N LEU A 121 -9.25 -10.60 -4.50
CA LEU A 121 -9.98 -9.39 -4.92
C LEU A 121 -9.09 -8.15 -4.92
N ILE A 122 -7.97 -8.21 -4.19
CA ILE A 122 -7.01 -7.11 -4.07
C ILE A 122 -5.58 -7.65 -4.00
N GLU A 123 -4.65 -6.88 -4.57
CA GLU A 123 -3.22 -7.02 -4.39
C GLU A 123 -2.59 -5.66 -4.12
N VAL A 124 -1.72 -5.59 -3.12
CA VAL A 124 -0.95 -4.38 -2.81
C VAL A 124 0.54 -4.67 -2.89
N SER A 125 1.31 -3.77 -3.48
CA SER A 125 2.77 -3.77 -3.38
C SER A 125 3.25 -2.39 -2.97
N ALA A 126 4.46 -2.31 -2.42
CA ALA A 126 4.96 -1.07 -1.89
C ALA A 126 6.45 -0.86 -2.13
N ILE A 127 6.82 0.42 -2.14
CA ILE A 127 8.19 0.86 -1.91
C ILE A 127 8.16 1.60 -0.57
N ALA A 128 9.06 1.26 0.34
CA ALA A 128 9.27 1.96 1.59
C ALA A 128 10.70 2.50 1.66
N ALA A 129 10.94 3.48 2.53
CA ALA A 129 12.28 3.97 2.78
C ALA A 129 12.45 4.37 4.24
N VAL A 130 13.62 4.08 4.79
CA VAL A 130 13.98 4.40 6.18
C VAL A 130 15.27 5.21 6.17
N VAL A 131 15.27 6.34 6.88
CA VAL A 131 16.49 7.14 7.06
C VAL A 131 17.19 6.67 8.34
N PRO A 132 18.49 6.36 8.31
CA PRO A 132 19.25 6.11 9.53
C PRO A 132 19.09 7.29 10.50
N GLY A 133 18.86 6.97 11.78
CA GLY A 133 18.84 7.97 12.86
C GLY A 133 20.19 8.66 13.05
#